data_AF-U6DMA6-F1
#
_entry.id   AF-U6DMA6-F1
#
_cell.length_a   1.000
_cell.length_b   1.000
_cell.length_c   1.000
_cell.angle_alpha   90.00
_cell.angle_beta   90.00
_cell.angle_gamma   90.00
#
_symmetry.space_group_name_H-M   'P 1'
#
loop_
_entity.id
_entity.type
_entity.pdbx_description
1 polymer ?
#
loop_
_entity_poly.entity_id
_entity_poly.type
_entity_poly.pdbx_seq_one_letter_code
_entity_poly.pdbx_strand_id
1 'polypeptide(L)'
;MTLCFTGIRSFPKLWKSNPYLGLSLGHSFLSLFLKDRYGIREQQKWFSLKTVSAQNTKAVNLLVAKSRYGRKGDEGSNKEVSSDSHLFAAGAARKRSQMNPLGEDHALPPVRNTIQLPTKPLNSEEWDKLKEDFKGKANFASWIISQMAHSHSSVDVAKSLLAWVAAKNNGIVGYDLLVRYLYLCVFHKQTSEVIDVYEIMKARYRRLEPGAYTLLIQGLVHSDRWKEALLLLEDVKKVLIPSVRNYNDCIEGALLHQDVSLAWNLYQELLGRDLTPMLKTLKAFFDFGKNVKDDQYSNKLLDILLYLRNNHLYPEESFAHSIKTWFESVPGEQWKGQFTTIKESGQCSGCGKTMESIHLSPEEYEFLKGKIMRDVIDGGDQYKKTTPQELKRFQSFVKCCPPFDIVIDGLNVAKTFPKARESQV
;
A
#
# COMPACT_ATOMS: atom_id res chain seq x y z
N MET A 1 -5.35 15.50 -14.52
CA MET A 1 -4.48 15.51 -15.71
C MET A 1 -4.54 14.12 -16.32
N THR A 2 -4.72 14.01 -17.63
CA THR A 2 -4.87 12.73 -18.34
C THR A 2 -3.72 12.50 -19.30
N LEU A 3 -3.19 11.28 -19.39
CA LEU A 3 -2.13 10.96 -20.35
C LEU A 3 -2.75 10.35 -21.61
N CYS A 4 -2.48 10.97 -22.76
CA CYS A 4 -2.96 10.55 -24.06
C CYS A 4 -1.79 10.17 -24.97
N PHE A 5 -1.94 9.09 -25.74
CA PHE A 5 -0.94 8.62 -26.70
C PHE A 5 -1.49 8.59 -28.12
N THR A 6 -0.69 9.03 -29.10
CA THR A 6 -0.97 8.91 -30.55
C THR A 6 0.18 8.17 -31.22
N GLY A 7 -0.09 7.13 -32.03
CA GLY A 7 0.91 6.30 -32.72
C GLY A 7 0.34 5.56 -33.93
N ILE A 8 1.22 5.02 -34.79
CA ILE A 8 0.89 4.42 -36.11
C ILE A 8 0.32 2.99 -36.00
N ARG A 9 0.71 2.20 -34.99
CA ARG A 9 0.05 0.91 -34.67
C ARG A 9 -0.52 0.89 -33.26
N SER A 10 -1.60 0.12 -33.11
CA SER A 10 -2.25 -0.12 -31.82
C SER A 10 -1.73 -1.41 -31.21
N PHE A 11 -1.42 -1.43 -29.90
CA PHE A 11 -1.15 -2.68 -29.17
C PHE A 11 -2.47 -3.44 -28.96
N PRO A 12 -2.77 -4.51 -29.70
CA PRO A 12 -4.10 -5.12 -29.67
C PRO A 12 -4.45 -5.68 -28.29
N LYS A 13 -3.46 -6.01 -27.45
CA LYS A 13 -3.68 -6.51 -26.08
C LYS A 13 -4.33 -5.49 -25.13
N LEU A 14 -4.03 -4.20 -25.27
CA LEU A 14 -4.70 -3.15 -24.48
C LEU A 14 -6.13 -2.90 -24.94
N TRP A 15 -6.41 -3.23 -26.20
CA TRP A 15 -7.62 -2.84 -26.92
C TRP A 15 -8.59 -3.99 -27.20
N LYS A 16 -8.13 -5.24 -27.09
CA LYS A 16 -8.97 -6.43 -26.96
C LYS A 16 -9.55 -6.42 -25.55
N SER A 17 -10.71 -5.80 -25.42
CA SER A 17 -11.68 -6.32 -24.45
C SER A 17 -11.90 -7.77 -24.87
N ASN A 18 -11.31 -8.71 -24.15
CA ASN A 18 -11.74 -10.08 -24.23
C ASN A 18 -13.01 -10.11 -23.35
N PRO A 19 -14.23 -10.09 -23.92
CA PRO A 19 -15.33 -10.58 -23.14
C PRO A 19 -14.97 -12.05 -22.84
N TYR A 20 -15.11 -12.48 -21.60
CA TYR A 20 -14.89 -13.87 -21.17
C TYR A 20 -13.42 -14.27 -20.91
N LEU A 21 -12.95 -13.92 -19.72
CA LEU A 21 -12.15 -14.84 -18.90
C LEU A 21 -12.91 -15.04 -17.59
N GLY A 22 -13.74 -16.08 -17.57
CA GLY A 22 -14.34 -16.56 -16.33
C GLY A 22 -13.24 -17.10 -15.43
N LEU A 23 -12.94 -16.37 -14.36
CA LEU A 23 -12.26 -16.94 -13.20
C LEU A 23 -13.27 -17.84 -12.49
N SER A 24 -13.28 -19.11 -12.88
CA SER A 24 -13.78 -20.18 -12.01
C SER A 24 -12.67 -20.58 -11.05
N LEU A 25 -13.04 -20.80 -9.79
CA LEU A 25 -12.19 -21.31 -8.73
C LEU A 25 -11.44 -22.57 -9.19
N GLY A 26 -10.12 -22.58 -9.03
CA GLY A 26 -9.30 -23.80 -9.15
C GLY A 26 -7.92 -23.53 -9.74
N HIS A 27 -6.88 -23.78 -8.95
CA HIS A 27 -5.47 -23.69 -9.33
C HIS A 27 -5.15 -24.31 -10.70
N SER A 28 -4.53 -23.54 -11.60
CA SER A 28 -3.26 -23.85 -12.27
C SER A 28 -2.91 -22.73 -13.25
N PHE A 29 -1.71 -22.16 -13.12
CA PHE A 29 -1.16 -21.27 -14.14
C PHE A 29 -0.73 -22.13 -15.33
N LEU A 30 -1.56 -22.21 -16.36
CA LEU A 30 -1.20 -22.78 -17.65
C LEU A 30 -1.13 -21.66 -18.67
N SER A 31 0.11 -21.34 -19.04
CA SER A 31 0.45 -20.57 -20.23
C SER A 31 -0.22 -21.19 -21.46
N LEU A 32 -1.25 -20.55 -21.99
CA LEU A 32 -1.92 -20.98 -23.22
C LEU A 32 -1.91 -19.84 -24.24
N PHE A 33 -0.95 -19.94 -25.17
CA PHE A 33 -1.03 -19.33 -26.49
C PHE A 33 -2.15 -20.03 -27.27
N LEU A 34 -3.15 -19.28 -27.73
CA LEU A 34 -4.03 -19.72 -28.80
C LEU A 34 -4.17 -18.62 -29.85
N LYS A 35 -3.78 -19.00 -31.06
CA LYS A 35 -3.89 -18.26 -32.31
C LYS A 35 -5.23 -18.66 -32.92
N ASP A 36 -6.12 -17.72 -33.24
CA ASP A 36 -7.03 -17.95 -34.34
C ASP A 36 -7.57 -16.69 -35.03
N ARG A 37 -7.93 -16.89 -36.30
CA ARG A 37 -8.22 -15.89 -37.33
C ARG A 37 -9.71 -15.52 -37.43
N TYR A 38 -9.90 -14.35 -38.05
CA TYR A 38 -11.08 -13.81 -38.77
C TYR A 38 -12.30 -13.30 -38.00
N GLY A 39 -12.69 -12.05 -38.36
CA GLY A 39 -13.98 -11.44 -38.08
C GLY A 39 -13.92 -9.91 -38.09
N ILE A 40 -14.16 -9.28 -39.25
CA ILE A 40 -14.13 -7.83 -39.47
C ILE A 40 -15.28 -7.15 -38.72
N ARG A 41 -14.96 -6.41 -37.66
CA ARG A 41 -15.67 -5.18 -37.27
C ARG A 41 -14.78 -4.35 -36.34
N GLU A 42 -14.34 -3.20 -36.82
CA GLU A 42 -13.53 -2.26 -36.04
C GLU A 42 -14.38 -1.66 -34.92
N GLN A 43 -14.16 -2.12 -33.69
CA GLN A 43 -14.45 -1.35 -32.48
C GLN A 43 -13.16 -1.19 -31.70
N GLN A 44 -12.63 0.04 -31.70
CA GLN A 44 -11.42 0.40 -30.95
C GLN A 44 -11.84 1.10 -29.65
N LYS A 45 -11.56 0.43 -28.52
CA LYS A 45 -11.84 0.85 -27.12
C LYS A 45 -10.57 1.45 -26.47
N TRP A 46 -10.67 2.23 -25.37
CA TRP A 46 -9.65 3.24 -24.91
C TRP A 46 -9.21 3.13 -23.43
N PHE A 47 -8.06 3.74 -23.10
CA PHE A 47 -7.45 3.77 -21.77
C PHE A 47 -7.36 5.23 -21.29
N SER A 48 -7.89 5.52 -20.10
CA SER A 48 -7.87 6.84 -19.46
C SER A 48 -7.06 6.78 -18.17
N LEU A 49 -6.15 7.72 -18.01
CA LEU A 49 -5.35 7.87 -16.80
C LEU A 49 -5.81 9.16 -16.09
N LYS A 50 -6.62 9.11 -15.03
CA LYS A 50 -7.03 10.34 -14.32
C LYS A 50 -6.12 10.54 -13.11
N THR A 51 -5.30 11.60 -13.08
CA THR A 51 -4.59 11.95 -11.84
C THR A 51 -5.60 12.43 -10.78
N VAL A 52 -5.51 11.87 -9.57
CA VAL A 52 -6.38 12.20 -8.44
C VAL A 52 -5.81 13.40 -7.70
N SER A 53 -6.64 14.44 -7.50
CA SER A 53 -6.36 15.55 -6.57
C SER A 53 -6.42 15.04 -5.12
N ALA A 54 -5.56 15.60 -4.25
CA ALA A 54 -5.25 15.16 -2.88
C ALA A 54 -6.43 15.05 -1.87
N GLN A 55 -7.68 15.25 -2.29
CA GLN A 55 -8.83 15.30 -1.39
C GLN A 55 -9.55 13.96 -1.13
N ASN A 56 -9.22 12.87 -1.87
CA ASN A 56 -9.99 11.60 -1.78
C ASN A 56 -9.25 10.36 -1.27
N THR A 57 -8.00 10.48 -0.81
CA THR A 57 -7.22 9.34 -0.25
C THR A 57 -7.78 8.79 1.07
N LYS A 58 -8.63 9.54 1.79
CA LYS A 58 -9.24 9.08 3.06
C LYS A 58 -10.40 8.10 2.85
N ALA A 59 -11.16 8.20 1.76
CA ALA A 59 -12.35 7.37 1.53
C ALA A 59 -12.01 5.95 1.04
N VAL A 60 -11.01 5.83 0.16
CA VAL A 60 -10.56 4.53 -0.40
C VAL A 60 -9.89 3.65 0.67
N ASN A 61 -9.12 4.25 1.57
CA ASN A 61 -8.47 3.52 2.68
C ASN A 61 -9.48 2.98 3.72
N LEU A 62 -10.66 3.60 3.86
CA LEU A 62 -11.69 3.17 4.81
C LEU A 62 -12.43 1.90 4.35
N LEU A 63 -12.60 1.73 3.03
CA LEU A 63 -13.25 0.55 2.44
C LEU A 63 -12.32 -0.68 2.44
N VAL A 64 -11.02 -0.48 2.25
CA VAL A 64 -10.01 -1.55 2.31
C VAL A 64 -9.74 -2.03 3.74
N ALA A 65 -9.95 -1.18 4.76
CA ALA A 65 -9.79 -1.57 6.17
C ALA A 65 -10.95 -2.44 6.68
N LYS A 66 -12.17 -2.27 6.16
CA LYS A 66 -13.35 -3.03 6.60
C LYS A 66 -13.38 -4.48 6.10
N SER A 67 -12.69 -4.81 5.01
CA SER A 67 -12.62 -6.19 4.50
C SER A 67 -11.57 -7.06 5.21
N ARG A 68 -10.80 -6.53 6.16
CA ARG A 68 -9.70 -7.26 6.85
C ARG A 68 -10.01 -7.73 8.26
N TYR A 69 -11.21 -7.46 8.79
CA TYR A 69 -11.65 -8.02 10.07
C TYR A 69 -12.82 -8.97 9.86
N GLY A 70 -12.53 -10.26 9.80
CA GLY A 70 -13.58 -11.27 9.67
C GLY A 70 -13.06 -12.68 9.43
N ARG A 71 -12.14 -13.18 10.27
CA ARG A 71 -11.95 -14.63 10.47
C ARG A 71 -11.12 -14.91 11.72
N LYS A 72 -11.79 -15.14 12.84
CA LYS A 72 -11.33 -16.06 13.87
C LYS A 72 -12.55 -16.73 14.48
N GLY A 73 -12.55 -18.06 14.41
CA GLY A 73 -13.65 -18.93 14.83
C GLY A 73 -13.84 -18.94 16.33
N ASP A 74 -15.09 -19.21 16.71
CA ASP A 74 -15.57 -19.34 18.08
C ASP A 74 -15.60 -20.83 18.43
N GLU A 75 -14.98 -21.22 19.54
CA GLU A 75 -15.25 -22.47 20.27
C GLU A 75 -15.89 -22.08 21.61
N GLY A 76 -17.07 -22.64 21.85
CA GLY A 76 -17.97 -22.20 22.92
C GLY A 76 -17.66 -22.76 24.31
N SER A 77 -18.26 -22.12 25.32
CA SER A 77 -18.81 -22.80 26.48
C SER A 77 -19.84 -21.94 27.20
N ASN A 78 -20.96 -22.56 27.55
CA ASN A 78 -22.09 -22.00 28.30
C ASN A 78 -21.71 -21.61 29.73
N LYS A 79 -22.30 -20.52 30.25
CA LYS A 79 -22.96 -20.54 31.58
C LYS A 79 -23.87 -19.32 31.80
N GLU A 80 -24.86 -19.58 32.64
CA GLU A 80 -26.13 -18.89 32.82
C GLU A 80 -26.07 -17.50 33.47
N VAL A 81 -27.19 -16.82 33.25
CA VAL A 81 -27.65 -15.49 33.64
C VAL A 81 -27.74 -15.30 35.15
N SER A 82 -27.34 -14.13 35.65
CA SER A 82 -28.02 -13.47 36.77
C SER A 82 -28.19 -11.97 36.52
N SER A 83 -29.38 -11.50 36.86
CA SER A 83 -29.93 -10.14 36.78
C SER A 83 -29.09 -9.09 37.53
N ASP A 84 -28.83 -7.95 36.90
CA ASP A 84 -29.53 -6.68 37.19
C ASP A 84 -28.85 -5.45 36.57
N SER A 85 -29.69 -4.47 36.26
CA SER A 85 -29.38 -3.06 36.03
C SER A 85 -28.87 -2.64 34.63
N HIS A 86 -29.83 -2.16 33.84
CA HIS A 86 -29.64 -1.33 32.66
C HIS A 86 -28.79 -0.08 33.00
N LEU A 87 -27.50 -0.07 32.62
CA LEU A 87 -26.60 1.09 32.76
C LEU A 87 -26.08 1.64 31.43
N PHE A 88 -26.85 1.47 30.35
CA PHE A 88 -26.63 2.16 29.08
C PHE A 88 -27.87 2.94 28.65
N ALA A 89 -28.33 3.85 29.52
CA ALA A 89 -29.17 4.96 29.11
C ALA A 89 -28.29 6.12 28.64
N ALA A 90 -28.54 6.61 27.42
CA ALA A 90 -27.93 7.82 26.90
C ALA A 90 -28.32 9.03 27.77
N GLY A 91 -27.33 9.79 28.26
CA GLY A 91 -27.59 11.05 29.01
C GLY A 91 -26.74 11.30 30.27
N ALA A 92 -25.86 10.39 30.70
CA ALA A 92 -25.13 10.53 31.97
C ALA A 92 -23.79 11.32 31.91
N ALA A 93 -23.55 12.13 30.87
CA ALA A 93 -22.29 12.88 30.73
C ALA A 93 -22.24 14.16 31.60
N ARG A 94 -23.40 14.75 31.95
CA ARG A 94 -23.45 16.04 32.66
C ARG A 94 -23.27 15.92 34.19
N LYS A 95 -23.40 14.72 34.75
CA LYS A 95 -23.19 14.46 36.20
C LYS A 95 -21.75 14.09 36.57
N ARG A 96 -20.85 13.91 35.59
CA ARG A 96 -19.40 13.67 35.84
C ARG A 96 -18.57 14.95 35.87
N SER A 97 -19.13 16.10 35.47
CA SER A 97 -18.42 17.39 35.43
C SER A 97 -18.58 18.23 36.71
N GLN A 98 -19.28 17.74 37.74
CA GLN A 98 -19.56 18.49 38.98
C GLN A 98 -19.02 17.81 40.25
N MET A 99 -18.03 16.93 40.13
CA MET A 99 -17.29 16.38 41.26
C MET A 99 -15.81 16.32 40.91
N ASN A 100 -15.14 17.45 41.00
CA ASN A 100 -13.71 17.54 41.32
C ASN A 100 -13.46 18.95 41.86
N PRO A 101 -13.01 19.10 43.11
CA PRO A 101 -12.63 20.40 43.65
C PRO A 101 -11.44 20.97 42.88
N LEU A 102 -11.49 22.28 42.64
CA LEU A 102 -10.36 23.07 42.17
C LEU A 102 -9.28 23.03 43.26
N GLY A 103 -8.20 22.28 43.03
CA GLY A 103 -6.96 22.40 43.79
C GLY A 103 -5.94 23.07 42.89
N GLU A 104 -5.60 24.32 43.20
CA GLU A 104 -4.45 25.01 42.64
C GLU A 104 -3.18 24.29 43.10
N ASP A 105 -2.59 23.51 42.20
CA ASP A 105 -1.16 23.18 42.28
C ASP A 105 -0.60 23.27 40.86
N HIS A 106 0.16 24.33 40.60
CA HIS A 106 0.94 24.49 39.38
C HIS A 106 2.08 23.46 39.37
N ALA A 107 1.76 22.20 39.09
CA ALA A 107 2.77 21.21 38.72
C ALA A 107 3.27 21.56 37.30
N LEU A 108 4.47 22.16 37.24
CA LEU A 108 5.21 22.34 36.01
C LEU A 108 5.26 21.02 35.21
N PRO A 109 5.17 21.06 33.87
CA PRO A 109 5.30 19.87 33.05
C PRO A 109 6.67 19.21 33.29
N PRO A 110 6.78 17.86 33.19
CA PRO A 110 8.04 17.18 33.43
C PRO A 110 9.08 17.69 32.43
N VAL A 111 10.23 18.10 32.97
CA VAL A 111 11.39 18.63 32.23
C VAL A 111 11.68 17.72 31.03
N ARG A 112 11.44 18.21 29.81
CA ARG A 112 11.96 17.58 28.60
C ARG A 112 13.48 17.69 28.69
N ASN A 113 14.18 16.57 28.86
CA ASN A 113 15.64 16.51 28.75
C ASN A 113 16.02 16.99 27.35
N THR A 114 16.39 18.26 27.24
CA THR A 114 16.70 18.92 25.97
C THR A 114 18.21 18.84 25.75
N ILE A 115 18.75 17.62 25.63
CA ILE A 115 20.12 17.46 25.15
C ILE A 115 20.12 17.73 23.66
N GLN A 116 20.93 18.71 23.24
CA GLN A 116 21.13 18.99 21.82
C GLN A 116 21.88 17.81 21.18
N LEU A 117 21.34 17.30 20.07
CA LEU A 117 21.99 16.21 19.34
C LEU A 117 23.34 16.66 18.76
N PRO A 118 24.39 15.84 18.88
CA PRO A 118 25.67 16.14 18.25
C PRO A 118 25.55 16.27 16.74
N THR A 119 26.19 17.28 16.17
CA THR A 119 26.24 17.52 14.72
C THR A 119 27.48 16.91 14.07
N LYS A 120 28.48 16.53 14.87
CA LYS A 120 29.74 15.92 14.46
C LYS A 120 30.02 14.67 15.30
N PRO A 121 30.78 13.70 14.77
CA PRO A 121 31.21 12.53 15.53
C PRO A 121 31.97 12.95 16.78
N LEU A 122 31.57 12.41 17.93
CA LEU A 122 32.24 12.65 19.22
C LEU A 122 33.23 11.54 19.55
N ASN A 123 34.28 11.90 20.29
CA ASN A 123 35.23 10.98 20.90
C ASN A 123 34.72 10.39 22.23
N SER A 124 35.48 9.47 22.85
CA SER A 124 35.02 8.78 24.06
C SER A 124 34.79 9.71 25.27
N GLU A 125 35.64 10.71 25.47
CA GLU A 125 35.55 11.64 26.60
C GLU A 125 34.34 12.58 26.44
N GLU A 126 34.09 13.03 25.21
CA GLU A 126 32.92 13.85 24.86
C GLU A 126 31.61 13.09 25.07
N TRP A 127 31.57 11.80 24.72
CA TRP A 127 30.41 10.94 24.99
C TRP A 127 30.21 10.69 26.48
N ASP A 128 31.29 10.50 27.24
CA ASP A 128 31.21 10.33 28.71
C ASP A 128 30.62 11.59 29.36
N LYS A 129 31.08 12.79 28.95
CA LYS A 129 30.51 14.06 29.42
C LYS A 129 29.02 14.21 29.08
N LEU A 130 28.63 13.90 27.85
CA LEU A 130 27.21 13.98 27.43
C LEU A 130 26.32 12.99 28.20
N LYS A 131 26.87 11.83 28.58
CA LYS A 131 26.20 10.85 29.43
C LYS A 131 26.06 11.35 30.87
N GLU A 132 27.06 12.02 31.43
CA GLU A 132 27.00 12.61 32.78
C GLU A 132 25.92 13.69 32.87
N ASP A 133 25.78 14.51 31.83
CA ASP A 133 24.75 15.55 31.73
C ASP A 133 23.32 14.97 31.56
N PHE A 134 23.19 13.68 31.23
CA PHE A 134 21.91 13.04 30.99
C PHE A 134 21.21 12.61 32.28
N LYS A 135 20.15 13.33 32.64
CA LYS A 135 19.32 13.07 33.83
C LYS A 135 18.11 12.16 33.58
N GLY A 136 18.09 11.42 32.46
CA GLY A 136 16.95 10.58 32.08
C GLY A 136 16.97 9.20 32.74
N LYS A 137 15.78 8.61 32.91
CA LYS A 137 15.62 7.23 33.42
C LYS A 137 15.88 6.14 32.36
N ALA A 138 15.84 6.50 31.08
CA ALA A 138 16.06 5.58 29.97
C ALA A 138 17.56 5.26 29.82
N ASN A 139 17.91 4.13 29.18
CA ASN A 139 19.29 3.88 28.80
C ASN A 139 19.78 4.99 27.86
N PHE A 140 20.84 5.71 28.25
CA PHE A 140 21.35 6.87 27.51
C PHE A 140 21.61 6.57 26.03
N ALA A 141 22.31 5.48 25.73
CA ALA A 141 22.67 5.12 24.37
C ALA A 141 21.43 4.81 23.51
N SER A 142 20.48 4.04 24.05
CA SER A 142 19.22 3.74 23.35
C SER A 142 18.38 5.01 23.14
N TRP A 143 18.29 5.88 24.15
CA TRP A 143 17.56 7.14 24.03
C TRP A 143 18.18 8.06 22.98
N ILE A 144 19.49 8.25 22.99
CA ILE A 144 20.15 9.20 22.09
C ILE A 144 20.13 8.71 20.65
N ILE A 145 20.37 7.41 20.38
CA ILE A 145 20.25 6.87 19.02
C ILE A 145 18.80 6.91 18.53
N SER A 146 17.81 6.81 19.44
CA SER A 146 16.41 7.03 19.09
C SER A 146 16.22 8.44 18.57
N GLN A 147 16.73 9.44 19.29
CA GLN A 147 16.64 10.83 18.87
C GLN A 147 17.37 11.06 17.54
N MET A 148 18.56 10.49 17.36
CA MET A 148 19.29 10.54 16.08
C MET A 148 18.47 9.96 14.92
N ALA A 149 17.80 8.82 15.12
CA ALA A 149 16.94 8.21 14.11
C ALA A 149 15.73 9.10 13.76
N HIS A 150 15.11 9.75 14.75
CA HIS A 150 13.99 10.67 14.51
C HIS A 150 14.43 11.96 13.80
N SER A 151 15.64 12.44 14.09
CA SER A 151 16.21 13.65 13.46
C SER A 151 17.04 13.37 12.21
N HIS A 152 17.11 12.11 11.77
CA HIS A 152 17.90 11.67 10.61
C HIS A 152 19.36 12.14 10.65
N SER A 153 19.98 12.10 11.84
CA SER A 153 21.37 12.52 12.04
C SER A 153 22.35 11.77 11.14
N SER A 154 23.56 12.32 10.96
CA SER A 154 24.61 11.69 10.17
C SER A 154 24.96 10.28 10.69
N VAL A 155 25.20 9.36 9.76
CA VAL A 155 25.64 7.99 10.05
C VAL A 155 26.96 7.99 10.83
N ASP A 156 27.87 8.94 10.59
CA ASP A 156 29.15 9.03 11.30
C ASP A 156 28.97 9.35 12.79
N VAL A 157 28.00 10.21 13.12
CA VAL A 157 27.67 10.58 14.51
C VAL A 157 27.12 9.36 15.25
N ALA A 158 26.20 8.64 14.62
CA ALA A 158 25.64 7.42 15.19
C ALA A 158 26.71 6.31 15.29
N LYS A 159 27.62 6.20 14.32
CA LYS A 159 28.74 5.26 14.36
C LYS A 159 29.68 5.54 15.52
N SER A 160 29.97 6.81 15.81
CA SER A 160 30.83 7.17 16.94
C SER A 160 30.18 6.84 18.29
N LEU A 161 28.85 6.97 18.41
CA LEU A 161 28.11 6.46 19.57
C LEU A 161 28.26 4.93 19.70
N LEU A 162 28.10 4.19 18.61
CA LEU A 162 28.25 2.73 18.60
C LEU A 162 29.66 2.30 19.02
N ALA A 163 30.69 2.99 18.52
CA ALA A 163 32.08 2.75 18.90
C ALA A 163 32.32 2.99 20.39
N TRP A 164 31.78 4.09 20.94
CA TRP A 164 31.84 4.37 22.37
C TRP A 164 31.13 3.31 23.21
N VAL A 165 29.91 2.88 22.82
CA VAL A 165 29.21 1.79 23.50
C VAL A 165 30.01 0.49 23.46
N ALA A 166 30.58 0.15 22.30
CA ALA A 166 31.39 -1.04 22.12
C ALA A 166 32.63 -1.00 23.03
N ALA A 167 33.33 0.14 23.11
CA ALA A 167 34.51 0.30 23.96
C ALA A 167 34.19 0.10 25.45
N LYS A 168 33.02 0.54 25.91
CA LYS A 168 32.59 0.39 27.31
C LYS A 168 32.02 -1.01 27.62
N ASN A 169 31.58 -1.74 26.60
CA ASN A 169 30.90 -3.04 26.74
C ASN A 169 31.68 -4.19 26.07
N ASN A 170 33.00 -4.22 26.17
CA ASN A 170 33.85 -5.31 25.64
C ASN A 170 33.59 -5.68 24.16
N GLY A 171 33.34 -4.67 23.31
CA GLY A 171 33.04 -4.84 21.89
C GLY A 171 31.59 -5.22 21.56
N ILE A 172 30.70 -5.23 22.55
CA ILE A 172 29.29 -5.63 22.37
C ILE A 172 28.40 -4.39 22.20
N VAL A 173 27.68 -4.38 21.08
CA VAL A 173 26.63 -3.39 20.78
C VAL A 173 25.30 -4.13 20.84
N GLY A 174 24.36 -3.58 21.61
CA GLY A 174 23.04 -4.18 21.79
C GLY A 174 22.20 -4.15 20.52
N TYR A 175 21.28 -5.10 20.39
CA TYR A 175 20.42 -5.27 19.22
C TYR A 175 19.63 -4.01 18.85
N ASP A 176 18.96 -3.35 19.81
CA ASP A 176 18.18 -2.12 19.57
C ASP A 176 19.02 -0.99 18.97
N LEU A 177 20.27 -0.84 19.42
CA LEU A 177 21.20 0.15 18.86
C LEU A 177 21.54 -0.19 17.40
N LEU A 178 21.81 -1.46 17.10
CA LEU A 178 22.11 -1.90 15.74
C LEU A 178 20.92 -1.70 14.79
N VAL A 179 19.68 -1.96 15.23
CA VAL A 179 18.48 -1.74 14.40
C VAL A 179 18.28 -0.26 14.07
N ARG A 180 18.46 0.63 15.06
CA ARG A 180 18.33 2.08 14.86
C ARG A 180 19.46 2.66 14.03
N TYR A 181 20.68 2.13 14.19
CA TYR A 181 21.81 2.46 13.34
C TYR A 181 21.57 2.00 11.90
N LEU A 182 21.14 0.75 11.70
CA LEU A 182 20.77 0.20 10.39
C LEU A 182 19.72 1.07 9.69
N TYR A 183 18.71 1.54 10.42
CA TYR A 183 17.73 2.48 9.88
C TYR A 183 18.38 3.75 9.31
N LEU A 184 19.33 4.35 10.04
CA LEU A 184 20.08 5.52 9.57
C LEU A 184 20.92 5.19 8.33
N CYS A 185 21.60 4.04 8.32
CA CYS A 185 22.38 3.58 7.17
C CYS A 185 21.50 3.41 5.93
N VAL A 186 20.34 2.79 6.06
CA VAL A 186 19.35 2.62 4.98
C VAL A 186 18.82 3.98 4.51
N PHE A 187 18.47 4.87 5.44
CA PHE A 187 17.95 6.20 5.14
C PHE A 187 18.95 7.05 4.33
N HIS A 188 20.22 7.03 4.74
CA HIS A 188 21.31 7.75 4.07
C HIS A 188 21.98 6.97 2.93
N LYS A 189 21.45 5.79 2.58
CA LYS A 189 21.97 4.91 1.51
C LYS A 189 23.45 4.51 1.68
N GLN A 190 23.91 4.35 2.92
CA GLN A 190 25.26 3.89 3.25
C GLN A 190 25.35 2.36 3.17
N THR A 191 25.55 1.83 1.96
CA THR A 191 25.50 0.38 1.68
C THR A 191 26.62 -0.41 2.37
N SER A 192 27.82 0.15 2.51
CA SER A 192 28.93 -0.48 3.25
C SER A 192 28.55 -0.72 4.72
N GLU A 193 27.99 0.30 5.38
CA GLU A 193 27.56 0.21 6.78
C GLU A 193 26.41 -0.78 6.96
N VAL A 194 25.46 -0.83 6.01
CA VAL A 194 24.39 -1.84 6.02
C VAL A 194 24.98 -3.26 6.01
N ILE A 195 26.00 -3.49 5.17
CA ILE A 195 26.66 -4.79 5.06
C ILE A 195 27.37 -5.14 6.37
N ASP A 196 28.10 -4.20 6.97
CA ASP A 196 28.79 -4.43 8.25
C ASP A 196 27.80 -4.77 9.37
N VAL A 197 26.70 -4.02 9.47
CA VAL A 197 25.66 -4.28 10.48
C VAL A 197 24.98 -5.63 10.23
N TYR A 198 24.73 -5.99 8.98
CA TYR A 198 24.16 -7.27 8.61
C TYR A 198 25.06 -8.43 9.05
N GLU A 199 26.37 -8.36 8.83
CA GLU A 199 27.31 -9.39 9.30
C GLU A 199 27.32 -9.50 10.83
N ILE A 200 27.37 -8.36 11.53
CA ILE A 200 27.28 -8.34 13.00
C ILE A 200 25.99 -9.00 13.48
N MET A 201 24.86 -8.66 12.84
CA MET A 201 23.56 -9.21 13.23
C MET A 201 23.47 -10.71 12.94
N LYS A 202 23.95 -11.17 11.78
CA LYS A 202 23.96 -12.57 11.37
C LYS A 202 24.84 -13.44 12.27
N ALA A 203 25.99 -12.92 12.69
CA ALA A 203 26.91 -13.62 13.59
C ALA A 203 26.38 -13.73 15.02
N ARG A 204 25.61 -12.74 15.50
CA ARG A 204 25.20 -12.63 16.91
C ARG A 204 23.77 -13.10 17.19
N TYR A 205 22.87 -13.00 16.21
CA TYR A 205 21.44 -13.24 16.43
C TYR A 205 20.91 -14.28 15.46
N ARG A 206 20.32 -15.35 16.02
CA ARG A 206 19.74 -16.44 15.23
C ARG A 206 18.44 -16.05 14.50
N ARG A 207 17.69 -15.10 15.06
CA ARG A 207 16.41 -14.62 14.54
C ARG A 207 16.34 -13.11 14.70
N LEU A 208 15.81 -12.44 13.70
CA LEU A 208 15.56 -11.01 13.72
C LEU A 208 14.05 -10.76 13.77
N GLU A 209 13.65 -9.60 14.27
CA GLU A 209 12.25 -9.21 14.20
C GLU A 209 11.89 -8.74 12.78
N PRO A 210 10.59 -8.75 12.40
CA PRO A 210 10.16 -8.40 11.04
C PRO A 210 10.63 -7.01 10.55
N GLY A 211 10.76 -6.05 11.48
CA GLY A 211 11.26 -4.70 11.18
C GLY A 211 12.72 -4.71 10.72
N ALA A 212 13.58 -5.46 11.40
CA ALA A 212 14.99 -5.59 11.06
C ALA A 212 15.18 -6.31 9.71
N TYR A 213 14.44 -7.40 9.46
CA TYR A 213 14.42 -8.03 8.12
C TYR A 213 14.06 -7.04 7.02
N THR A 214 13.04 -6.21 7.26
CA THR A 214 12.61 -5.21 6.27
C THR A 214 13.69 -4.18 5.98
N LEU A 215 14.38 -3.68 7.01
CA LEU A 215 15.49 -2.73 6.83
C LEU A 215 16.68 -3.36 6.11
N LEU A 216 17.05 -4.60 6.47
CA LEU A 216 18.14 -5.32 5.81
C LEU A 216 17.85 -5.57 4.34
N ILE A 217 16.64 -6.02 4.01
CA ILE A 217 16.19 -6.19 2.62
C ILE A 217 16.31 -4.85 1.88
N GLN A 218 15.74 -3.78 2.43
CA GLN A 218 15.76 -2.44 1.80
C GLN A 218 17.18 -1.89 1.59
N GLY A 219 18.10 -2.14 2.52
CA GLY A 219 19.49 -1.69 2.41
C GLY A 219 20.32 -2.52 1.43
N LEU A 220 20.18 -3.84 1.47
CA LEU A 220 21.02 -4.76 0.69
C LEU A 220 20.70 -4.73 -0.81
N VAL A 221 19.46 -4.45 -1.21
CA VAL A 221 19.06 -4.45 -2.64
C VAL A 221 19.84 -3.44 -3.49
N HIS A 222 20.41 -2.41 -2.87
CA HIS A 222 21.24 -1.39 -3.54
C HIS A 222 22.74 -1.74 -3.57
N SER A 223 23.13 -2.91 -3.08
CA SER A 223 24.53 -3.36 -3.01
C SER A 223 24.80 -4.52 -3.95
N ASP A 224 26.08 -4.87 -4.13
CA ASP A 224 26.47 -6.09 -4.87
C ASP A 224 26.02 -7.38 -4.18
N ARG A 225 25.64 -7.30 -2.89
CA ARG A 225 25.08 -8.40 -2.08
C ARG A 225 23.56 -8.47 -2.14
N TRP A 226 22.91 -7.85 -3.12
CA TRP A 226 21.45 -7.81 -3.25
C TRP A 226 20.76 -9.19 -3.24
N LYS A 227 21.45 -10.26 -3.68
CA LYS A 227 20.91 -11.63 -3.60
C LYS A 227 20.68 -12.10 -2.17
N GLU A 228 21.35 -11.52 -1.18
CA GLU A 228 21.08 -11.82 0.22
C GLU A 228 19.78 -11.21 0.71
N ALA A 229 19.33 -10.09 0.12
CA ALA A 229 17.99 -9.60 0.35
C ALA A 229 16.92 -10.62 -0.08
N LEU A 230 17.17 -11.38 -1.15
CA LEU A 230 16.27 -12.46 -1.58
C LEU A 230 16.28 -13.63 -0.59
N LEU A 231 17.45 -14.02 -0.08
CA LEU A 231 17.54 -15.06 0.96
C LEU A 231 16.78 -14.64 2.22
N LEU A 232 16.92 -13.37 2.63
CA LEU A 232 16.17 -12.82 3.74
C LEU A 232 14.66 -12.81 3.45
N LEU A 233 14.24 -12.50 2.23
CA LEU A 233 12.84 -12.59 1.83
C LEU A 233 12.32 -14.04 1.93
N GLU A 234 13.10 -15.03 1.50
CA GLU A 234 12.75 -16.45 1.65
C GLU A 234 12.68 -16.88 3.11
N ASP A 235 13.59 -16.41 3.95
CA ASP A 235 13.55 -16.67 5.39
C ASP A 235 12.31 -16.06 6.03
N VAL A 236 11.93 -14.84 5.63
CA VAL A 236 10.67 -14.22 6.04
C VAL A 236 9.49 -15.09 5.61
N LYS A 237 9.43 -15.57 4.36
CA LYS A 237 8.34 -16.43 3.86
C LYS A 237 8.14 -17.71 4.68
N LYS A 238 9.21 -18.26 5.29
CA LYS A 238 9.15 -19.48 6.12
C LYS A 238 8.46 -19.26 7.47
N VAL A 239 8.47 -18.04 8.00
CA VAL A 239 7.97 -17.73 9.35
C VAL A 239 6.79 -16.77 9.36
N LEU A 240 6.63 -15.93 8.34
CA LEU A 240 5.57 -14.94 8.21
C LEU A 240 5.23 -14.62 6.74
N ILE A 241 4.11 -13.93 6.54
CA ILE A 241 3.76 -13.38 5.23
C ILE A 241 4.63 -12.13 5.02
N PRO A 242 5.48 -12.08 3.97
CA PRO A 242 6.28 -10.89 3.70
C PRO A 242 5.39 -9.68 3.45
N SER A 243 5.84 -8.51 3.89
CA SER A 243 5.12 -7.28 3.60
C SER A 243 5.20 -6.92 2.12
N VAL A 244 4.23 -6.14 1.65
CA VAL A 244 4.24 -5.53 0.31
C VAL A 244 5.57 -4.80 0.05
N ARG A 245 6.12 -4.13 1.07
CA ARG A 245 7.42 -3.44 0.99
C ARG A 245 8.57 -4.41 0.70
N ASN A 246 8.61 -5.57 1.35
CA ASN A 246 9.70 -6.54 1.15
C ASN A 246 9.75 -7.03 -0.30
N TYR A 247 8.61 -7.41 -0.87
CA TYR A 247 8.54 -7.77 -2.28
C TYR A 247 8.97 -6.62 -3.19
N ASN A 248 8.44 -5.42 -2.95
CA ASN A 248 8.73 -4.25 -3.78
C ASN A 248 10.21 -3.88 -3.79
N ASP A 249 10.87 -3.90 -2.63
CA ASP A 249 12.29 -3.60 -2.54
C ASP A 249 13.12 -4.68 -3.26
N CYS A 250 12.76 -5.97 -3.15
CA CYS A 250 13.41 -7.05 -3.91
C CYS A 250 13.15 -6.96 -5.43
N ILE A 251 11.95 -6.56 -5.86
CA ILE A 251 11.62 -6.34 -7.29
C ILE A 251 12.45 -5.17 -7.84
N GLU A 252 12.48 -4.04 -7.12
CA GLU A 252 13.30 -2.88 -7.48
C GLU A 252 14.79 -3.27 -7.53
N GLY A 253 15.28 -4.02 -6.55
CA GLY A 253 16.63 -4.58 -6.55
C GLY A 253 16.94 -5.45 -7.77
N ALA A 254 16.06 -6.40 -8.08
CA ALA A 254 16.24 -7.27 -9.25
C ALA A 254 16.30 -6.46 -10.56
N LEU A 255 15.47 -5.42 -10.71
CA LEU A 255 15.52 -4.52 -11.87
C LEU A 255 16.81 -3.68 -11.91
N LEU A 256 17.28 -3.16 -10.77
CA LEU A 256 18.56 -2.43 -10.68
C LEU A 256 19.73 -3.29 -11.14
N HIS A 257 19.70 -4.59 -10.84
CA HIS A 257 20.71 -5.58 -11.22
C HIS A 257 20.39 -6.33 -12.52
N GLN A 258 19.45 -5.80 -13.32
CA GLN A 258 19.08 -6.30 -14.66
C GLN A 258 18.49 -7.73 -14.69
N ASP A 259 18.09 -8.28 -13.55
CA ASP A 259 17.40 -9.59 -13.46
C ASP A 259 15.88 -9.42 -13.60
N VAL A 260 15.46 -9.16 -14.84
CA VAL A 260 14.07 -8.94 -15.24
C VAL A 260 13.18 -10.14 -14.96
N SER A 261 13.70 -11.35 -15.18
CA SER A 261 12.95 -12.59 -14.99
C SER A 261 12.58 -12.77 -13.52
N LEU A 262 13.54 -12.57 -12.62
CA LEU A 262 13.30 -12.61 -11.19
C LEU A 262 12.33 -11.50 -10.75
N ALA A 263 12.54 -10.27 -11.22
CA ALA A 263 11.65 -9.14 -10.89
C ALA A 263 10.19 -9.45 -11.27
N TRP A 264 9.97 -10.01 -12.46
CA TRP A 264 8.64 -10.40 -12.90
C TRP A 264 8.05 -11.56 -12.08
N ASN A 265 8.85 -12.57 -11.75
CA ASN A 265 8.40 -13.69 -10.93
C ASN A 265 7.98 -13.24 -9.53
N LEU A 266 8.75 -12.35 -8.89
CA LEU A 266 8.39 -11.76 -7.61
C LEU A 266 7.12 -10.91 -7.68
N TYR A 267 6.94 -10.16 -8.78
CA TYR A 267 5.69 -9.43 -9.03
C TYR A 267 4.49 -10.35 -9.15
N GLN A 268 4.60 -11.45 -9.90
CA GLN A 268 3.53 -12.44 -10.02
C GLN A 268 3.24 -13.16 -8.70
N GLU A 269 4.28 -13.48 -7.91
CA GLU A 269 4.10 -14.06 -6.57
C GLU A 269 3.37 -13.08 -5.63
N LEU A 270 3.72 -11.78 -5.67
CA LEU A 270 3.02 -10.75 -4.92
C LEU A 270 1.53 -10.73 -5.27
N LEU A 271 1.19 -10.73 -6.56
CA LEU A 271 -0.21 -10.75 -7.01
C LEU A 271 -0.93 -12.04 -6.61
N GLY A 272 -0.26 -13.19 -6.72
CA GLY A 272 -0.80 -14.50 -6.33
C GLY A 272 -1.07 -14.64 -4.83
N ARG A 273 -0.60 -13.70 -4.01
CA ARG A 273 -0.90 -13.59 -2.57
C ARG A 273 -1.96 -12.54 -2.25
N ASP A 274 -2.70 -12.06 -3.25
CA ASP A 274 -3.71 -11.00 -3.14
C ASP A 274 -3.15 -9.69 -2.54
N LEU A 275 -1.85 -9.45 -2.73
CA LEU A 275 -1.21 -8.22 -2.29
C LEU A 275 -1.28 -7.17 -3.41
N THR A 276 -1.52 -5.91 -3.03
CA THR A 276 -1.50 -4.78 -3.97
C THR A 276 -0.07 -4.26 -4.11
N PRO A 277 0.55 -4.30 -5.31
CA PRO A 277 1.87 -3.75 -5.55
C PRO A 277 1.87 -2.24 -5.34
N MET A 278 2.99 -1.69 -4.86
CA MET A 278 3.10 -0.23 -4.75
C MET A 278 3.24 0.39 -6.14
N LEU A 279 2.65 1.57 -6.34
CA LEU A 279 2.78 2.32 -7.60
C LEU A 279 4.24 2.62 -7.95
N LYS A 280 5.12 2.82 -6.95
CA LYS A 280 6.58 2.99 -7.17
C LYS A 280 7.22 1.77 -7.84
N THR A 281 6.74 0.56 -7.53
CA THR A 281 7.28 -0.69 -8.06
C THR A 281 6.82 -0.91 -9.48
N LEU A 282 5.55 -0.60 -9.77
CA LEU A 282 5.05 -0.58 -11.14
C LEU A 282 5.81 0.45 -11.98
N LYS A 283 6.04 1.65 -11.45
CA LYS A 283 6.88 2.69 -12.08
C LYS A 283 8.29 2.20 -12.41
N ALA A 284 8.93 1.45 -11.50
CA ALA A 284 10.28 0.92 -11.70
C ALA A 284 10.38 0.02 -12.96
N PHE A 285 9.36 -0.79 -13.25
CA PHE A 285 9.32 -1.57 -14.49
C PHE A 285 9.33 -0.68 -15.75
N PHE A 286 8.57 0.42 -15.76
CA PHE A 286 8.57 1.35 -16.89
C PHE A 286 9.89 2.15 -17.00
N ASP A 287 10.46 2.57 -15.86
CA ASP A 287 11.75 3.26 -15.83
C ASP A 287 12.88 2.38 -16.37
N PHE A 288 12.88 1.08 -16.05
CA PHE A 288 13.81 0.11 -16.61
C PHE A 288 13.54 -0.11 -18.10
N GLY A 289 12.26 -0.24 -18.47
CA GLY A 289 11.81 -0.55 -19.84
C GLY A 289 12.20 0.47 -20.91
N LYS A 290 12.47 1.73 -20.55
CA LYS A 290 12.85 2.77 -21.51
C LYS A 290 14.10 2.45 -22.35
N ASN A 291 14.95 1.57 -21.83
CA ASN A 291 16.20 1.15 -22.48
C ASN A 291 16.12 -0.28 -23.04
N VAL A 292 14.97 -0.95 -22.91
CA VAL A 292 14.81 -2.36 -23.24
C VAL A 292 14.06 -2.49 -24.56
N LYS A 293 14.69 -3.15 -25.53
CA LYS A 293 14.11 -3.45 -26.84
C LYS A 293 13.74 -4.93 -26.93
N ASP A 294 12.77 -5.33 -26.11
CA ASP A 294 12.26 -6.70 -26.05
C ASP A 294 10.73 -6.70 -26.04
N ASP A 295 10.15 -7.46 -26.98
CA ASP A 295 8.71 -7.62 -27.11
C ASP A 295 8.11 -8.35 -25.89
N GLN A 296 8.84 -9.30 -25.30
CA GLN A 296 8.34 -10.00 -24.11
C GLN A 296 8.23 -9.04 -22.92
N TYR A 297 9.24 -8.21 -22.71
CA TYR A 297 9.19 -7.15 -21.70
C TYR A 297 8.07 -6.14 -21.97
N SER A 298 7.92 -5.71 -23.23
CA SER A 298 6.84 -4.79 -23.61
C SER A 298 5.47 -5.36 -23.25
N ASN A 299 5.24 -6.66 -23.50
CA ASN A 299 4.00 -7.33 -23.09
C ASN A 299 3.77 -7.29 -21.58
N LYS A 300 4.81 -7.47 -20.77
CA LYS A 300 4.71 -7.36 -19.29
C LYS A 300 4.27 -5.97 -18.85
N LEU A 301 4.77 -4.92 -19.51
CA LEU A 301 4.35 -3.54 -19.22
C LEU A 301 2.89 -3.28 -19.61
N LEU A 302 2.43 -3.85 -20.72
CA LEU A 302 1.01 -3.79 -21.10
C LEU A 302 0.13 -4.51 -20.05
N ASP A 303 0.58 -5.65 -19.53
CA ASP A 303 -0.12 -6.37 -18.46
C ASP A 303 -0.23 -5.51 -17.19
N ILE A 304 0.79 -4.70 -16.87
CA ILE A 304 0.71 -3.73 -15.76
C ILE A 304 -0.34 -2.64 -16.05
N LEU A 305 -0.46 -2.13 -17.27
CA LEU A 305 -1.51 -1.15 -17.61
C LEU A 305 -2.91 -1.76 -17.48
N LEU A 306 -3.08 -3.04 -17.86
CA LEU A 306 -4.32 -3.78 -17.65
C LEU A 306 -4.60 -3.98 -16.16
N TYR A 307 -3.57 -4.27 -15.36
CA TYR A 307 -3.70 -4.34 -13.91
C TYR A 307 -4.20 -3.01 -13.32
N LEU A 308 -3.67 -1.87 -13.76
CA LEU A 308 -4.13 -0.54 -13.33
C LEU A 308 -5.60 -0.31 -13.72
N ARG A 309 -5.98 -0.63 -14.96
CA ARG A 309 -7.37 -0.55 -15.46
C ARG A 309 -8.33 -1.35 -14.60
N ASN A 310 -8.05 -2.65 -14.45
CA ASN A 310 -8.95 -3.61 -13.82
C ASN A 310 -9.15 -3.30 -12.34
N ASN A 311 -8.14 -2.72 -11.68
CA ASN A 311 -8.19 -2.35 -10.26
C ASN A 311 -8.55 -0.87 -10.03
N HIS A 312 -8.90 -0.11 -11.07
CA HIS A 312 -9.22 1.32 -10.98
C HIS A 312 -8.13 2.13 -10.27
N LEU A 313 -6.87 1.79 -10.52
CA LEU A 313 -5.70 2.45 -9.96
C LEU A 313 -5.16 3.47 -10.96
N TYR A 314 -4.79 4.64 -10.43
CA TYR A 314 -4.28 5.73 -11.24
C TYR A 314 -2.85 6.07 -10.81
N PRO A 315 -1.92 6.15 -11.76
CA PRO A 315 -0.56 6.54 -11.48
C PRO A 315 -0.47 8.02 -11.08
N GLU A 316 0.48 8.28 -10.20
CA GLU A 316 0.90 9.63 -9.84
C GLU A 316 1.67 10.28 -11.00
N GLU A 317 1.89 11.59 -10.91
CA GLU A 317 2.51 12.38 -11.98
C GLU A 317 3.86 11.81 -12.43
N SER A 318 4.75 11.47 -11.51
CA SER A 318 6.06 10.91 -11.85
C SER A 318 5.96 9.55 -12.57
N PHE A 319 5.00 8.71 -12.18
CA PHE A 319 4.76 7.42 -12.83
C PHE A 319 4.12 7.62 -14.22
N ALA A 320 3.18 8.54 -14.37
CA ALA A 320 2.62 8.88 -15.67
C ALA A 320 3.71 9.36 -16.65
N HIS A 321 4.69 10.13 -16.18
CA HIS A 321 5.87 10.49 -16.98
C HIS A 321 6.70 9.27 -17.38
N SER A 322 6.97 8.32 -16.48
CA SER A 322 7.67 7.08 -16.83
C SER A 322 6.94 6.25 -17.89
N ILE A 323 5.61 6.14 -17.79
CA ILE A 323 4.78 5.49 -18.81
C ILE A 323 4.94 6.23 -20.15
N LYS A 324 4.85 7.57 -20.14
CA LYS A 324 5.06 8.41 -21.33
C LYS A 324 6.39 8.13 -21.99
N THR A 325 7.48 8.23 -21.23
CA THR A 325 8.85 8.02 -21.72
C THR A 325 9.02 6.62 -22.30
N TRP A 326 8.45 5.60 -21.67
CA TRP A 326 8.52 4.24 -22.20
C TRP A 326 7.82 4.11 -23.57
N PHE A 327 6.57 4.57 -23.70
CA PHE A 327 5.85 4.51 -24.99
C PHE A 327 6.62 5.21 -26.11
N GLU A 328 7.17 6.40 -25.83
CA GLU A 328 7.96 7.18 -26.79
C GLU A 328 9.33 6.56 -27.11
N SER A 329 9.82 5.62 -26.28
CA SER A 329 11.08 4.90 -26.50
C SER A 329 10.93 3.66 -27.40
N VAL A 330 9.70 3.18 -27.65
CA VAL A 330 9.45 1.96 -28.42
C VAL A 330 9.88 2.14 -29.89
N PRO A 331 10.89 1.40 -30.39
CA PRO A 331 11.39 1.59 -31.76
C PRO A 331 10.37 1.21 -32.82
N GLY A 332 10.33 1.97 -33.93
CA GLY A 332 9.43 1.71 -35.05
C GLY A 332 7.98 2.17 -34.82
N GLU A 333 7.62 2.49 -33.59
CA GLU A 333 6.33 3.03 -33.23
C GLU A 333 6.45 4.53 -32.97
N GLN A 334 5.80 5.36 -33.78
CA GLN A 334 5.83 6.83 -33.65
C GLN A 334 4.90 7.32 -32.53
N TRP A 335 5.04 6.78 -31.32
CA TRP A 335 4.24 7.21 -30.18
C TRP A 335 4.62 8.63 -29.76
N LYS A 336 3.58 9.45 -29.54
CA LYS A 336 3.68 10.77 -28.94
C LYS A 336 2.71 10.86 -27.78
N GLY A 337 3.24 11.09 -26.58
CA GLY A 337 2.44 11.28 -25.37
C GLY A 337 2.17 12.75 -25.10
N GLN A 338 0.98 13.08 -24.61
CA GLN A 338 0.63 14.43 -24.14
C GLN A 338 -0.19 14.36 -22.86
N PHE A 339 0.07 15.29 -21.94
CA PHE A 339 -0.78 15.51 -20.78
C PHE A 339 -1.93 16.45 -21.15
N THR A 340 -3.16 15.98 -21.00
CA THR A 340 -4.37 16.61 -21.51
C THR A 340 -5.47 16.63 -20.44
N THR A 341 -6.62 17.15 -20.84
CA THR A 341 -7.88 17.13 -20.08
C THR A 341 -8.97 16.49 -20.94
N ILE A 342 -10.06 16.04 -20.31
CA ILE A 342 -11.24 15.54 -21.02
C ILE A 342 -12.28 16.65 -21.01
N LYS A 343 -12.78 17.02 -22.18
CA LYS A 343 -13.89 17.98 -22.35
C LYS A 343 -15.17 17.39 -21.75
N GLU A 344 -16.15 18.24 -21.45
CA GLU A 344 -17.48 17.79 -21.00
C GLU A 344 -18.16 16.86 -22.00
N SER A 345 -17.85 16.99 -23.30
CA SER A 345 -18.29 16.08 -24.36
C SER A 345 -17.71 14.67 -24.27
N GLY A 346 -16.81 14.39 -23.32
CA GLY A 346 -16.07 13.14 -23.22
C GLY A 346 -14.91 13.02 -24.21
N GLN A 347 -14.55 14.09 -24.91
CA GLN A 347 -13.44 14.09 -25.88
C GLN A 347 -12.12 14.55 -25.25
N CYS A 348 -11.02 13.89 -25.61
CA CYS A 348 -9.67 14.31 -25.23
C CYS A 348 -9.30 15.66 -25.88
N SER A 349 -8.80 16.61 -25.09
CA SER A 349 -8.40 17.92 -25.59
C SER A 349 -7.14 17.92 -26.48
N GLY A 350 -6.31 16.86 -26.41
CA GLY A 350 -5.11 16.73 -27.24
C GLY A 350 -5.36 16.06 -28.59
N CYS A 351 -5.99 14.88 -28.60
CA CYS A 351 -6.16 14.08 -29.83
C CYS A 351 -7.59 14.08 -30.40
N GLY A 352 -8.56 14.69 -29.71
CA GLY A 352 -9.96 14.76 -30.14
C GLY A 352 -10.76 13.47 -30.00
N LYS A 353 -10.15 12.34 -29.61
CA LYS A 353 -10.84 11.05 -29.47
C LYS A 353 -11.80 11.05 -28.29
N THR A 354 -12.94 10.37 -28.47
CA THR A 354 -13.97 10.17 -27.44
C THR A 354 -13.56 9.06 -26.48
N MET A 355 -13.70 9.31 -25.18
CA MET A 355 -13.44 8.34 -24.11
C MET A 355 -14.47 7.20 -24.12
N GLU A 356 -14.12 6.07 -23.51
CA GLU A 356 -15.08 4.99 -23.29
C GLU A 356 -16.30 5.51 -22.53
N SER A 357 -17.48 5.11 -22.99
CA SER A 357 -18.73 5.46 -22.32
C SER A 357 -18.76 4.87 -20.91
N ILE A 358 -19.24 5.65 -19.95
CA ILE A 358 -19.55 5.15 -18.61
C ILE A 358 -20.84 4.30 -18.60
N HIS A 359 -21.66 4.41 -19.65
CA HIS A 359 -22.88 3.63 -19.78
C HIS A 359 -22.55 2.19 -20.17
N LEU A 360 -23.00 1.25 -19.34
CA LEU A 360 -22.98 -0.17 -19.63
C LEU A 360 -23.95 -0.47 -20.76
N SER A 361 -23.56 -1.37 -21.68
CA SER A 361 -24.51 -1.99 -22.59
C SER A 361 -25.58 -2.79 -21.82
N PRO A 362 -26.76 -3.03 -22.41
CA PRO A 362 -27.80 -3.86 -21.76
C PRO A 362 -27.27 -5.24 -21.33
N GLU A 363 -26.41 -5.86 -22.14
CA GLU A 363 -25.81 -7.16 -21.85
C GLU A 363 -24.84 -7.08 -20.67
N GLU A 364 -23.97 -6.06 -20.63
CA GLU A 364 -23.06 -5.82 -19.50
C GLU A 364 -23.83 -5.52 -18.20
N TYR A 365 -24.91 -4.74 -18.30
CA TYR A 365 -25.75 -4.41 -17.16
C TYR A 365 -26.45 -5.64 -16.58
N GLU A 366 -27.13 -6.44 -17.41
CA GLU A 366 -27.81 -7.65 -16.95
C GLU A 366 -26.82 -8.70 -16.41
N PHE A 367 -25.63 -8.80 -17.00
CA PHE A 367 -24.56 -9.64 -16.47
C PHE A 367 -24.12 -9.19 -15.06
N LEU A 368 -23.83 -7.89 -14.89
CA LEU A 368 -23.42 -7.31 -13.61
C LEU A 368 -24.52 -7.48 -12.56
N LYS A 369 -25.76 -7.15 -12.91
CA LYS A 369 -26.95 -7.31 -12.06
C LYS A 369 -27.10 -8.77 -11.61
N GLY A 370 -27.00 -9.73 -12.52
CA GLY A 370 -27.07 -11.15 -12.20
C GLY A 370 -25.95 -11.59 -11.24
N LYS A 371 -24.73 -11.09 -11.43
CA LYS A 371 -23.59 -11.36 -10.55
C LYS A 371 -23.77 -10.78 -9.15
N ILE A 372 -24.21 -9.52 -9.04
CA ILE A 372 -24.49 -8.88 -7.75
C ILE A 372 -25.60 -9.61 -7.00
N MET A 373 -26.69 -9.98 -7.68
CA MET A 373 -27.80 -10.71 -7.05
C MET A 373 -27.33 -12.03 -6.43
N ARG A 374 -26.62 -12.85 -7.20
CA ARG A 374 -26.15 -14.16 -6.72
C ARG A 374 -25.06 -14.05 -5.65
N ASP A 375 -24.03 -13.26 -5.92
CA ASP A 375 -22.77 -13.33 -5.15
C ASP A 375 -22.81 -12.38 -3.93
N VAL A 376 -23.58 -11.30 -3.97
CA VAL A 376 -23.62 -10.27 -2.91
C VAL A 376 -24.91 -10.34 -2.09
N ILE A 377 -26.07 -10.42 -2.75
CA ILE A 377 -27.39 -10.39 -2.09
C ILE A 377 -27.73 -11.77 -1.53
N ASP A 378 -27.68 -12.82 -2.37
CA ASP A 378 -27.95 -14.18 -1.93
C ASP A 378 -26.75 -14.77 -1.16
N GLY A 379 -25.53 -14.62 -1.67
CA GLY A 379 -24.26 -14.74 -0.93
C GLY A 379 -23.98 -16.05 -0.18
N GLY A 380 -24.80 -17.09 -0.39
CA GLY A 380 -24.71 -18.41 0.24
C GLY A 380 -25.20 -18.49 1.68
N ASP A 381 -25.02 -17.46 2.50
CA ASP A 381 -25.44 -17.41 3.91
C ASP A 381 -26.21 -16.12 4.21
N GLN A 382 -27.52 -16.16 3.95
CA GLN A 382 -28.41 -15.01 4.09
C GLN A 382 -28.43 -14.46 5.52
N TYR A 383 -28.28 -15.33 6.53
CA TYR A 383 -28.35 -15.00 7.96
C TYR A 383 -27.19 -14.13 8.47
N LYS A 384 -26.08 -14.04 7.73
CA LYS A 384 -24.96 -13.14 8.09
C LYS A 384 -25.24 -11.66 7.82
N LYS A 385 -26.22 -11.33 6.97
CA LYS A 385 -26.50 -9.95 6.55
C LYS A 385 -27.93 -9.50 6.84
N THR A 386 -28.90 -10.39 6.74
CA THR A 386 -30.33 -10.09 6.98
C THR A 386 -31.10 -11.39 7.24
N THR A 387 -32.42 -11.34 7.44
CA THR A 387 -33.25 -12.55 7.48
C THR A 387 -33.79 -12.87 6.08
N PRO A 388 -33.95 -14.15 5.71
CA PRO A 388 -34.57 -14.54 4.43
C PRO A 388 -35.97 -13.95 4.23
N GLN A 389 -36.73 -13.82 5.33
CA GLN A 389 -38.05 -13.20 5.33
C GLN A 389 -37.99 -11.71 4.98
N GLU A 390 -37.06 -10.96 5.57
CA GLU A 390 -36.90 -9.54 5.28
C GLU A 390 -36.44 -9.31 3.84
N LEU A 391 -35.51 -10.13 3.35
CA LEU A 391 -35.08 -10.08 1.95
C LEU A 391 -36.25 -10.34 0.99
N LYS A 392 -37.07 -11.37 1.25
CA LYS A 392 -38.25 -11.68 0.45
C LYS A 392 -39.30 -10.57 0.50
N ARG A 393 -39.51 -9.97 1.68
CA ARG A 393 -40.39 -8.81 1.87
C ARG A 393 -39.92 -7.64 1.01
N PHE A 394 -38.62 -7.31 1.07
CA PHE A 394 -38.03 -6.21 0.30
C PHE A 394 -38.08 -6.47 -1.21
N GLN A 395 -37.75 -7.68 -1.66
CA GLN A 395 -37.85 -8.05 -3.08
C GLN A 395 -39.29 -7.92 -3.61
N SER A 396 -40.29 -8.29 -2.79
CA SER A 396 -41.70 -8.16 -3.16
C SER A 396 -42.10 -6.69 -3.26
N PHE A 397 -41.70 -5.86 -2.27
CA PHE A 397 -41.90 -4.42 -2.30
C PHE A 397 -41.33 -3.78 -3.58
N VAL A 398 -40.06 -4.05 -3.91
CA VAL A 398 -39.41 -3.48 -5.11
C VAL A 398 -40.10 -3.94 -6.40
N LYS A 399 -40.54 -5.21 -6.49
CA LYS A 399 -41.25 -5.72 -7.68
C LYS A 399 -42.64 -5.12 -7.87
N CYS A 400 -43.29 -4.69 -6.79
CA CYS A 400 -44.62 -4.06 -6.84
C CYS A 400 -44.55 -2.56 -7.18
N CYS A 401 -43.37 -1.97 -7.20
CA CYS A 401 -43.17 -0.56 -7.54
C CYS A 401 -42.64 -0.40 -8.98
N PRO A 402 -43.01 0.68 -9.68
CA PRO A 402 -42.31 1.10 -10.89
C PRO A 402 -40.80 1.37 -10.63
N PRO A 403 -39.95 1.43 -11.67
CA PRO A 403 -38.55 1.78 -11.52
C PRO A 403 -38.36 3.12 -10.81
N PHE A 404 -37.37 3.17 -9.94
CA PHE A 404 -36.96 4.39 -9.24
C PHE A 404 -35.76 5.03 -9.95
N ASP A 405 -35.73 6.36 -10.02
CA ASP A 405 -34.58 7.09 -10.57
C ASP A 405 -33.42 7.17 -9.57
N ILE A 406 -33.74 7.30 -8.27
CA ILE A 406 -32.75 7.50 -7.20
C ILE A 406 -33.10 6.61 -6.01
N VAL A 407 -32.13 5.81 -5.56
CA VAL A 407 -32.22 5.02 -4.32
C VAL A 407 -31.29 5.63 -3.28
N ILE A 408 -31.82 5.97 -2.11
CA ILE A 408 -31.10 6.70 -1.07
C ILE A 408 -30.85 5.78 0.14
N ASP A 409 -29.58 5.59 0.48
CA ASP A 409 -29.19 5.01 1.78
C ASP A 409 -29.26 6.09 2.87
N GLY A 410 -30.46 6.28 3.42
CA GLY A 410 -30.74 7.35 4.37
C GLY A 410 -29.87 7.32 5.64
N LEU A 411 -29.48 6.12 6.11
CA LEU A 411 -28.66 5.98 7.31
C LEU A 411 -27.24 6.50 7.07
N ASN A 412 -26.65 6.23 5.91
CA ASN A 412 -25.31 6.71 5.59
C ASN A 412 -25.30 8.21 5.23
N VAL A 413 -26.35 8.71 4.57
CA VAL A 413 -26.52 10.15 4.29
C VAL A 413 -26.67 10.96 5.59
N ALA A 414 -27.43 10.47 6.56
CA ALA A 414 -27.59 11.16 7.85
C ALA A 414 -26.28 11.25 8.66
N LYS A 415 -25.33 10.32 8.45
CA LYS A 415 -24.04 10.28 9.16
C LYS A 415 -22.95 11.15 8.54
N THR A 416 -23.13 11.62 7.30
CA THR A 416 -22.13 12.47 6.62
C THR A 416 -22.16 13.93 7.08
N PHE A 417 -23.21 14.36 7.78
CA PHE A 417 -23.26 15.70 8.35
C PHE A 417 -22.64 15.71 9.76
N PRO A 418 -21.69 16.62 10.06
CA PRO A 418 -21.31 16.85 11.44
C PRO A 418 -22.57 17.25 12.21
N LYS A 419 -22.81 16.65 13.38
CA LYS A 419 -23.91 17.05 14.28
C LYS A 419 -23.84 18.56 14.47
N ALA A 420 -24.72 19.31 13.80
CA ALA A 420 -24.94 20.70 14.15
C ALA A 420 -25.36 20.72 15.62
N ARG A 421 -24.73 21.58 16.43
CA ARG A 421 -25.17 21.77 17.82
C ARG A 421 -26.60 22.30 17.75
N GLU A 422 -27.53 21.59 18.40
CA GLU A 422 -28.97 21.91 18.50
C GLU A 422 -29.27 23.24 19.23
N SER A 423 -28.31 24.17 19.35
CA SER A 423 -28.45 25.43 20.07
C SER A 423 -28.50 26.66 19.14
N GLN A 424 -28.89 26.50 17.87
CA GLN A 424 -29.13 27.61 16.94
C GLN A 424 -30.35 27.35 16.04
N VAL A 425 -31.50 27.07 16.64
CA VAL A 425 -32.81 27.26 16.01
C VAL A 425 -33.62 28.19 16.88
#